data_AF-A0A449BJ63-F1
#
_entry.id   AF-A0A449BJ63-F1
#
_cell.length_a   1.000
_cell.length_b   1.000
_cell.length_c   1.000
_cell.angle_alpha   90.00
_cell.angle_beta   90.00
_cell.angle_gamma   90.00
#
_symmetry.space_group_name_H-M   'P 1'
#
loop_
_entity.id
_entity.type
_entity.pdbx_description
1 polymer ?
#
loop_
_entity_poly.entity_id
_entity_poly.type
_entity_poly.pdbx_seq_one_letter_code
_entity_poly.pdbx_strand_id
1 'polypeptide(L)'
;MKKLLLILLTIISVITLAGCSQNNYTYYFATAETNQDSAWVYYVVVTKKGNKIVDAEWNGYHIAGDTLATKGLSKYDASKAGLYNMSSDPTKLKWHEQADLITAKLIETQNYNDRIPVPAGATIGTGDFYALVEKALANGPIAKGKYQDGYYFFSNKENGTEKTSNNFYDPVKDVVIMGEAFNQYTFGTFIVVNGSIVLANYNTTQVGYRLKMNELNKIEKYAWDHDGNPETAPKSVSIIAPYNGQNPTKYLTKNQLGYSYGLKTPNGSSGLEYFEHAARIGEYLVENQTLPTLNNDGKFDDLAGVTITVSEYVQLLNQIPLK
;
A
#
# COMPACT_ATOMS: atom_id res chain seq x y z
N MET A 1 -53.95 -12.80 35.83
CA MET A 1 -53.34 -12.55 34.50
C MET A 1 -51.88 -12.14 34.70
N LYS A 2 -50.99 -13.09 35.02
CA LYS A 2 -49.90 -13.55 34.13
C LYS A 2 -49.36 -12.46 33.20
N LYS A 3 -48.32 -11.74 33.63
CA LYS A 3 -47.20 -11.35 32.77
C LYS A 3 -45.90 -11.61 33.52
N LEU A 4 -45.33 -12.75 33.17
CA LEU A 4 -44.04 -13.28 33.63
C LEU A 4 -42.96 -12.44 32.94
N LEU A 5 -42.19 -11.63 33.68
CA LEU A 5 -41.02 -10.95 33.15
C LEU A 5 -39.85 -11.94 33.26
N LEU A 6 -39.50 -12.55 32.12
CA LEU A 6 -38.40 -13.51 31.99
C LEU A 6 -37.09 -12.72 31.94
N ILE A 7 -36.34 -12.69 33.05
CA ILE A 7 -34.95 -12.22 33.09
C ILE A 7 -34.11 -13.32 32.45
N LEU A 8 -33.76 -13.16 31.17
CA LEU A 8 -32.83 -14.05 30.48
C LEU A 8 -31.41 -13.65 30.86
N LEU A 9 -30.90 -14.27 31.93
CA LEU A 9 -29.50 -14.20 32.34
C LEU A 9 -28.69 -15.10 31.40
N THR A 10 -28.17 -14.56 30.30
CA THR A 10 -27.19 -15.27 29.47
C THR A 10 -25.85 -15.30 30.19
N ILE A 11 -25.63 -16.37 30.96
CA ILE A 11 -24.32 -16.81 31.42
C ILE A 11 -23.57 -17.27 30.17
N ILE A 12 -22.75 -16.40 29.58
CA ILE A 12 -21.71 -16.82 28.63
C ILE A 12 -20.60 -17.41 29.49
N SER A 13 -20.59 -18.73 29.61
CA SER A 13 -19.46 -19.45 30.20
C SER A 13 -18.24 -19.21 29.30
N VAL A 14 -17.28 -18.44 29.80
CA VAL A 14 -15.91 -18.45 29.26
C VAL A 14 -15.35 -19.83 29.58
N ILE A 15 -15.52 -20.77 28.65
CA ILE A 15 -14.75 -22.01 28.66
C ILE A 15 -13.35 -21.60 28.23
N THR A 16 -12.49 -21.31 29.21
CA THR A 16 -11.05 -21.32 29.00
C THR A 16 -10.64 -22.74 28.66
N LEU A 17 -10.73 -23.10 27.39
CA LEU A 17 -9.95 -24.19 26.84
C LEU A 17 -8.48 -23.74 26.87
N ALA A 18 -7.85 -23.95 28.03
CA ALA A 18 -6.43 -24.21 28.11
C ALA A 18 -6.16 -25.54 27.39
N GLY A 19 -6.29 -25.52 26.06
CA GLY A 19 -5.86 -26.59 25.20
C GLY A 19 -4.34 -26.59 25.21
N CYS A 20 -3.76 -27.64 25.76
CA CYS A 20 -2.35 -27.98 25.64
C CYS A 20 -1.84 -27.65 24.23
N SER A 21 -0.85 -26.75 24.17
CA SER A 21 -0.08 -26.36 22.99
C SER A 21 0.60 -27.59 22.36
N GLN A 22 -0.14 -28.38 21.59
CA GLN A 22 0.46 -29.25 20.59
C GLN A 22 1.10 -28.34 19.55
N ASN A 23 2.44 -28.35 19.44
CA ASN A 23 3.36 -28.01 18.32
C ASN A 23 2.91 -27.10 17.14
N ASN A 24 1.86 -26.31 17.27
CA ASN A 24 1.24 -25.57 16.21
C ASN A 24 1.89 -24.19 16.14
N TYR A 25 2.35 -23.85 14.95
CA TYR A 25 2.80 -22.51 14.63
C TYR A 25 1.57 -21.62 14.48
N THR A 26 1.65 -20.41 15.03
CA THR A 26 0.67 -19.34 14.84
C THR A 26 1.37 -18.14 14.25
N TYR A 27 0.68 -17.45 13.34
CA TYR A 27 1.26 -16.39 12.52
C TYR A 27 0.46 -15.11 12.76
N TYR A 28 1.15 -13.98 12.86
CA TYR A 28 0.56 -12.68 13.17
C TYR A 28 1.07 -11.68 12.14
N PHE A 29 0.22 -10.77 11.70
CA PHE A 29 0.56 -9.79 10.67
C PHE A 29 0.06 -8.39 11.04
N ALA A 30 0.89 -7.39 10.73
CA ALA A 30 0.46 -6.01 10.68
C ALA A 30 1.25 -5.24 9.63
N THR A 31 0.61 -4.22 9.07
CA THR A 31 1.21 -3.25 8.17
C THR A 31 0.98 -1.82 8.67
N ALA A 32 1.88 -0.93 8.29
CA ALA A 32 1.74 0.50 8.49
C ALA A 32 0.55 1.03 7.68
N GLU A 33 -0.06 2.11 8.17
CA GLU A 33 -1.09 2.80 7.41
C GLU A 33 -0.50 3.36 6.11
N THR A 34 -1.25 3.20 5.02
CA THR A 34 -0.83 3.66 3.69
C THR A 34 -1.66 4.88 3.29
N ASN A 35 -0.97 5.90 2.78
CA ASN A 35 -1.60 7.06 2.17
C ASN A 35 -0.78 7.52 0.96
N GLN A 36 -1.22 8.60 0.31
CA GLN A 36 -0.58 9.16 -0.88
C GLN A 36 0.89 9.61 -0.67
N ASP A 37 1.32 9.84 0.58
CA ASP A 37 2.68 10.26 0.96
C ASP A 37 3.59 9.09 1.32
N SER A 38 3.05 7.88 1.43
CA SER A 38 3.84 6.69 1.72
C SER A 38 4.87 6.43 0.61
N ALA A 39 6.06 5.96 0.97
CA ALA A 39 7.04 5.43 0.02
C ALA A 39 7.14 3.92 0.21
N TRP A 40 8.02 3.50 1.12
CA TRP A 40 8.02 2.14 1.64
C TRP A 40 6.98 2.01 2.75
N VAL A 41 6.00 1.14 2.54
CA VAL A 41 5.02 0.75 3.56
C VAL A 41 5.54 -0.51 4.23
N TYR A 42 5.90 -0.38 5.51
CA TYR A 42 6.42 -1.49 6.28
C TYR A 42 5.33 -2.45 6.75
N TYR A 43 5.70 -3.69 6.92
CA TYR A 43 4.91 -4.72 7.56
C TYR A 43 5.80 -5.66 8.37
N VAL A 44 5.16 -6.41 9.27
CA VAL A 44 5.82 -7.48 10.00
C VAL A 44 5.00 -8.76 9.92
N VAL A 45 5.70 -9.89 9.91
CA VAL A 45 5.13 -11.21 10.16
C VAL A 45 5.80 -11.75 11.41
N VAL A 46 5.02 -12.15 12.42
CA VAL A 46 5.55 -12.77 13.63
C VAL A 46 5.06 -14.20 13.69
N THR A 47 5.97 -15.14 13.90
CA THR A 47 5.65 -16.57 14.06
C THR A 47 5.87 -16.99 15.49
N LYS A 48 4.86 -17.60 16.11
CA LYS A 48 4.97 -18.19 17.45
C LYS A 48 4.81 -19.70 17.40
N LYS A 49 5.62 -20.41 18.20
CA LYS A 49 5.41 -21.82 18.56
C LYS A 49 4.94 -21.87 20.01
N GLY A 50 3.65 -22.14 20.20
CA GLY A 50 2.98 -21.90 21.49
C GLY A 50 3.08 -20.42 21.88
N ASN A 51 3.66 -20.12 23.05
CA ASN A 51 3.81 -18.74 23.53
C ASN A 51 5.13 -18.06 23.15
N LYS A 52 6.07 -18.78 22.51
CA LYS A 52 7.37 -18.22 22.15
C LYS A 52 7.37 -17.69 20.73
N ILE A 53 7.89 -16.49 20.53
CA ILE A 53 8.26 -15.98 19.20
C ILE A 53 9.46 -16.80 18.72
N VAL A 54 9.33 -17.41 17.55
CA VAL A 54 10.38 -18.27 16.97
C VAL A 54 10.92 -17.71 15.65
N ASP A 55 10.20 -16.77 15.06
CA ASP A 55 10.60 -16.07 13.85
C ASP A 55 9.87 -14.72 13.75
N ALA A 56 10.51 -13.76 13.09
CA ALA A 56 9.96 -12.43 12.85
C ALA A 56 10.54 -11.85 11.55
N GLU A 57 9.68 -11.43 10.66
CA GLU A 57 10.03 -10.70 9.44
C GLU A 57 9.75 -9.21 9.64
N TRP A 58 10.68 -8.36 9.21
CA TRP A 58 10.44 -6.94 8.99
C TRP A 58 10.76 -6.62 7.54
N ASN A 59 9.76 -6.16 6.81
CA ASN A 59 9.88 -5.92 5.39
C ASN A 59 8.96 -4.76 4.95
N GLY A 60 8.95 -4.42 3.67
CA GLY A 60 8.06 -3.40 3.14
C GLY A 60 7.88 -3.49 1.64
N TYR A 61 6.78 -2.95 1.15
CA TYR A 61 6.54 -2.77 -0.28
C TYR A 61 6.61 -1.28 -0.62
N HIS A 62 6.93 -0.96 -1.87
CA HIS A 62 6.91 0.43 -2.33
C HIS A 62 5.59 0.71 -3.05
N ILE A 63 4.88 1.80 -2.73
CA ILE A 63 3.58 2.10 -3.35
C ILE A 63 3.68 2.34 -4.87
N ALA A 64 4.87 2.71 -5.34
CA ALA A 64 5.18 2.90 -6.75
C ALA A 64 5.61 1.60 -7.48
N GLY A 65 5.67 0.46 -6.81
CA GLY A 65 5.91 -0.84 -7.45
C GLY A 65 7.19 -0.90 -8.29
N ASP A 66 7.05 -1.36 -9.53
CA ASP A 66 8.12 -1.53 -10.52
C ASP A 66 8.37 -0.31 -11.42
N THR A 67 7.83 0.86 -11.07
CA THR A 67 8.24 2.13 -11.67
C THR A 67 9.61 2.58 -11.16
N LEU A 68 10.12 1.96 -10.09
CA LEU A 68 11.42 2.25 -9.49
C LEU A 68 12.49 1.24 -9.91
N ALA A 69 13.75 1.59 -9.63
CA ALA A 69 14.90 0.71 -9.83
C ALA A 69 14.82 -0.60 -9.02
N THR A 70 13.98 -0.65 -7.98
CA THR A 70 13.74 -1.86 -7.17
C THR A 70 12.79 -2.85 -7.82
N LYS A 71 12.17 -2.52 -8.97
CA LYS A 71 11.42 -3.45 -9.83
C LYS A 71 10.33 -4.25 -9.10
N GLY A 72 9.62 -3.60 -8.16
CA GLY A 72 8.53 -4.24 -7.42
C GLY A 72 8.97 -5.23 -6.33
N LEU A 73 10.28 -5.45 -6.14
CA LEU A 73 10.79 -6.26 -5.05
C LEU A 73 10.40 -5.68 -3.69
N SER A 74 10.24 -6.58 -2.71
CA SER A 74 10.15 -6.19 -1.31
C SER A 74 11.41 -5.41 -0.90
N LYS A 75 11.33 -4.60 0.15
CA LYS A 75 12.46 -3.79 0.60
C LYS A 75 13.64 -4.66 1.02
N TYR A 76 13.35 -5.77 1.69
CA TYR A 76 14.33 -6.76 2.08
C TYR A 76 15.05 -7.31 0.85
N ASP A 77 14.31 -7.81 -0.14
CA ASP A 77 14.88 -8.40 -1.35
C ASP A 77 15.62 -7.37 -2.21
N ALA A 78 15.06 -6.17 -2.34
CA ALA A 78 15.71 -5.06 -3.04
C ALA A 78 17.04 -4.69 -2.37
N SER A 79 17.10 -4.70 -1.03
CA SER A 79 18.33 -4.43 -0.28
C SER A 79 19.35 -5.55 -0.46
N LYS A 80 18.91 -6.82 -0.38
CA LYS A 80 19.74 -8.00 -0.60
C LYS A 80 20.32 -8.03 -2.02
N ALA A 81 19.51 -7.68 -3.01
CA ALA A 81 19.93 -7.55 -4.41
C ALA A 81 20.79 -6.30 -4.70
N GLY A 82 20.98 -5.39 -3.73
CA GLY A 82 21.74 -4.15 -3.90
C GLY A 82 21.02 -3.07 -4.72
N LEU A 83 19.73 -3.24 -4.99
CA LEU A 83 18.87 -2.26 -5.69
C LEU A 83 18.33 -1.19 -4.74
N TYR A 84 18.35 -1.43 -3.43
CA TYR A 84 18.05 -0.45 -2.39
C TYR A 84 19.27 -0.26 -1.48
N ASN A 85 19.83 0.94 -1.49
CA ASN A 85 20.99 1.32 -0.69
C ASN A 85 20.65 2.51 0.22
N MET A 86 21.07 2.42 1.49
CA MET A 86 20.91 3.50 2.47
C MET A 86 22.15 4.37 2.64
N SER A 87 23.26 3.89 2.11
CA SER A 87 24.58 4.51 2.20
C SER A 87 25.37 4.11 0.97
N SER A 88 26.23 5.00 0.48
CA SER A 88 27.24 4.69 -0.54
C SER A 88 28.49 4.05 0.05
N ASP A 89 28.65 4.07 1.38
CA ASP A 89 29.76 3.44 2.10
C ASP A 89 29.50 1.93 2.25
N PRO A 90 30.29 1.07 1.59
CA PRO A 90 30.09 -0.38 1.60
C PRO A 90 30.42 -1.03 2.95
N THR A 91 31.03 -0.29 3.89
CA THR A 91 31.31 -0.79 5.25
C THR A 91 30.08 -0.72 6.16
N LYS A 92 29.04 0.01 5.75
CA LYS A 92 27.78 0.10 6.49
C LYS A 92 26.89 -1.08 6.13
N LEU A 93 26.22 -1.63 7.15
CA LEU A 93 25.21 -2.66 6.97
C LEU A 93 24.10 -2.15 6.06
N LYS A 94 23.68 -2.99 5.12
CA LYS A 94 22.51 -2.79 4.28
C LYS A 94 21.23 -2.88 5.11
N TRP A 95 20.13 -2.37 4.58
CA TRP A 95 18.86 -2.34 5.31
C TRP A 95 18.41 -3.72 5.82
N HIS A 96 18.49 -4.76 4.97
CA HIS A 96 18.09 -6.11 5.35
C HIS A 96 18.96 -6.71 6.47
N GLU A 97 20.28 -6.50 6.42
CA GLU A 97 21.20 -6.95 7.48
C GLU A 97 20.89 -6.27 8.81
N GLN A 98 20.54 -4.98 8.77
CA GLN A 98 20.11 -4.27 9.98
C GLN A 98 18.76 -4.78 10.47
N ALA A 99 17.79 -5.04 9.57
CA ALA A 99 16.49 -5.61 9.93
C ALA A 99 16.63 -6.98 10.60
N ASP A 100 17.52 -7.85 10.09
CA ASP A 100 17.83 -9.16 10.68
C ASP A 100 18.36 -9.03 12.12
N LEU A 101 19.21 -8.03 12.40
CA LEU A 101 19.68 -7.77 13.77
C LEU A 101 18.53 -7.36 14.70
N ILE A 102 17.59 -6.55 14.21
CA ILE A 102 16.45 -6.09 15.02
C ILE A 102 15.47 -7.25 15.28
N THR A 103 15.15 -8.06 14.28
CA THR A 103 14.24 -9.20 14.44
C THR A 103 14.86 -10.28 15.32
N ALA A 104 16.17 -10.53 15.20
CA ALA A 104 16.91 -11.42 16.10
C ALA A 104 16.81 -10.96 17.57
N LYS A 105 16.95 -9.65 17.84
CA LYS A 105 16.76 -9.12 19.20
C LYS A 105 15.35 -9.41 19.74
N LEU A 106 14.31 -9.23 18.93
CA LEU A 106 12.93 -9.56 19.35
C LEU A 106 12.80 -11.06 19.68
N ILE A 107 13.38 -11.93 18.86
CA ILE A 107 13.35 -13.38 19.08
C ILE A 107 14.15 -13.77 20.33
N GLU A 108 15.28 -13.13 20.60
CA GLU A 108 16.07 -13.41 21.81
C GLU A 108 15.35 -12.96 23.08
N THR A 109 14.85 -11.72 23.08
CA THR A 109 14.29 -11.05 24.26
C THR A 109 12.84 -11.43 24.54
N GLN A 110 12.11 -11.91 23.52
CA GLN A 110 10.67 -12.21 23.56
C GLN A 110 9.80 -11.00 23.98
N ASN A 111 10.34 -9.78 23.91
CA ASN A 111 9.71 -8.58 24.45
C ASN A 111 9.85 -7.39 23.48
N TYR A 112 8.76 -7.03 22.80
CA TYR A 112 8.74 -5.87 21.90
C TYR A 112 8.86 -4.51 22.61
N ASN A 113 8.83 -4.48 23.95
CA ASN A 113 9.15 -3.29 24.74
C ASN A 113 10.66 -3.14 24.99
N ASP A 114 11.46 -4.18 24.76
CA ASP A 114 12.92 -4.10 24.83
C ASP A 114 13.52 -3.47 23.56
N ARG A 115 13.36 -2.15 23.44
CA ARG A 115 13.78 -1.39 22.25
C ARG A 115 15.23 -0.91 22.31
N ILE A 116 15.82 -0.82 23.50
CA ILE A 116 17.16 -0.27 23.74
C ILE A 116 18.02 -1.22 24.60
N PRO A 117 19.35 -1.30 24.37
CA PRO A 117 20.07 -0.66 23.28
C PRO A 117 19.68 -1.26 21.92
N VAL A 118 19.88 -0.49 20.86
CA VAL A 118 19.80 -1.00 19.48
C VAL A 118 21.01 -1.92 19.24
N PRO A 119 20.86 -3.07 18.57
CA PRO A 119 21.98 -3.95 18.23
C PRO A 119 23.14 -3.22 17.55
N ALA A 120 24.37 -3.63 17.86
CA ALA A 120 25.57 -3.01 17.31
C ALA A 120 25.55 -3.01 15.77
N GLY A 121 25.86 -1.86 15.16
CA GLY A 121 25.88 -1.67 13.71
C GLY A 121 24.53 -1.27 13.10
N ALA A 122 23.40 -1.51 13.77
CA ALA A 122 22.10 -1.04 13.31
C ALA A 122 21.91 0.45 13.62
N THR A 123 21.59 1.23 12.59
CA THR A 123 21.35 2.68 12.62
C THR A 123 19.98 3.06 12.07
N ILE A 124 19.21 2.11 11.53
CA ILE A 124 17.83 2.32 11.13
C ILE A 124 16.93 2.61 12.33
N GLY A 125 15.94 3.48 12.16
CA GLY A 125 14.92 3.71 13.17
C GLY A 125 14.09 2.45 13.42
N THR A 126 13.99 2.01 14.67
CA THR A 126 13.34 0.74 15.05
C THR A 126 11.94 0.90 15.63
N GLY A 127 11.48 2.14 15.84
CA GLY A 127 10.18 2.43 16.45
C GLY A 127 9.01 1.79 15.70
N ASP A 128 9.00 1.94 14.37
CA ASP A 128 7.95 1.40 13.51
C ASP A 128 7.90 -0.13 13.57
N PHE A 129 9.06 -0.81 13.62
CA PHE A 129 9.11 -2.27 13.74
C PHE A 129 8.40 -2.76 15.00
N TYR A 130 8.76 -2.23 16.17
CA TYR A 130 8.18 -2.69 17.44
C TYR A 130 6.70 -2.31 17.57
N ALA A 131 6.29 -1.14 17.06
CA ALA A 131 4.88 -0.76 17.01
C ALA A 131 4.07 -1.70 16.11
N LEU A 132 4.63 -2.14 14.98
CA LEU A 132 3.98 -3.13 14.11
C LEU A 132 3.94 -4.51 14.75
N VAL A 133 4.96 -4.93 15.49
CA VAL A 133 4.94 -6.21 16.23
C VAL A 133 3.83 -6.21 17.27
N GLU A 134 3.70 -5.13 18.04
CA GLU A 134 2.60 -4.93 18.99
C GLU A 134 1.24 -5.02 18.30
N LYS A 135 1.05 -4.28 17.20
CA LYS A 135 -0.17 -4.31 16.38
C LYS A 135 -0.48 -5.71 15.85
N ALA A 136 0.54 -6.43 15.35
CA ALA A 136 0.38 -7.78 14.80
C ALA A 136 -0.11 -8.76 15.87
N LEU A 137 0.50 -8.73 17.06
CA LEU A 137 0.09 -9.59 18.18
C LEU A 137 -1.32 -9.24 18.69
N ALA A 138 -1.69 -7.96 18.67
CA ALA A 138 -3.03 -7.49 19.04
C ALA A 138 -4.12 -7.91 18.04
N ASN A 139 -3.80 -7.99 16.74
CA ASN A 139 -4.74 -8.46 15.71
C ASN A 139 -5.12 -9.95 15.85
N GLY A 140 -4.35 -10.72 16.63
CA GLY A 140 -4.55 -12.15 16.77
C GLY A 140 -3.98 -12.98 15.61
N PRO A 141 -4.08 -14.32 15.70
CA PRO A 141 -3.47 -15.21 14.73
C PRO A 141 -4.23 -15.24 13.40
N ILE A 142 -3.49 -15.29 12.30
CA ILE A 142 -4.01 -15.41 10.94
C ILE A 142 -4.54 -16.82 10.70
N ALA A 143 -5.80 -16.91 10.26
CA ALA A 143 -6.45 -18.16 9.90
C ALA A 143 -5.73 -18.84 8.72
N LYS A 144 -5.80 -20.18 8.66
CA LYS A 144 -5.21 -20.94 7.56
C LYS A 144 -6.00 -20.71 6.27
N GLY A 145 -5.30 -20.42 5.19
CA GLY A 145 -5.87 -20.27 3.85
C GLY A 145 -5.26 -21.22 2.82
N LYS A 146 -5.59 -20.98 1.55
CA LYS A 146 -5.33 -21.86 0.40
C LYS A 146 -4.12 -21.46 -0.47
N TYR A 147 -3.57 -20.27 -0.29
CA TYR A 147 -2.49 -19.75 -1.11
C TYR A 147 -1.12 -20.19 -0.57
N GLN A 148 -0.08 -20.18 -1.41
CA GLN A 148 1.30 -20.33 -0.92
C GLN A 148 1.75 -19.04 -0.22
N ASP A 149 2.54 -19.17 0.83
CA ASP A 149 3.00 -18.03 1.63
C ASP A 149 4.09 -17.26 0.87
N GLY A 150 4.11 -15.94 1.03
CA GLY A 150 5.16 -15.09 0.48
C GLY A 150 4.72 -13.68 0.11
N TYR A 151 5.70 -12.94 -0.41
CA TYR A 151 5.52 -11.63 -1.02
C TYR A 151 5.34 -11.81 -2.53
N TYR A 152 4.25 -11.27 -3.08
CA TYR A 152 3.95 -11.34 -4.51
C TYR A 152 3.80 -9.94 -5.08
N PHE A 153 4.54 -9.66 -6.16
CA PHE A 153 4.37 -8.48 -6.99
C PHE A 153 4.10 -8.92 -8.43
N PHE A 154 3.00 -8.45 -8.99
CA PHE A 154 2.64 -8.71 -10.39
C PHE A 154 2.34 -7.39 -11.08
N SER A 155 2.78 -7.24 -12.34
CA SER A 155 2.48 -6.06 -13.14
C SER A 155 2.13 -6.44 -14.58
N ASN A 156 1.21 -5.69 -15.17
CA ASN A 156 0.86 -5.77 -16.58
C ASN A 156 1.75 -4.84 -17.43
N LYS A 157 3.00 -4.61 -17.01
CA LYS A 157 3.90 -3.65 -17.63
C LYS A 157 4.14 -3.92 -19.11
N GLU A 158 4.25 -5.19 -19.49
CA GLU A 158 4.43 -5.63 -20.88
C GLU A 158 3.22 -5.30 -21.77
N ASN A 159 2.03 -5.18 -21.18
CA ASN A 159 0.78 -4.84 -21.86
C ASN A 159 0.39 -3.36 -21.64
N GLY A 160 1.33 -2.53 -21.18
CA GLY A 160 1.08 -1.13 -20.89
C GLY A 160 0.64 -0.34 -22.13
N THR A 161 -0.24 0.63 -21.93
CA THR A 161 -0.70 1.53 -23.00
C THR A 161 0.07 2.84 -22.92
N GLU A 162 0.64 3.30 -24.04
CA GLU A 162 1.25 4.63 -24.11
C GLU A 162 0.18 5.73 -23.89
N LYS A 163 0.50 6.67 -23.01
CA LYS A 163 -0.29 7.85 -22.68
C LYS A 163 0.62 9.07 -22.64
N THR A 164 0.04 10.26 -22.75
CA THR A 164 0.74 11.51 -22.50
C THR A 164 0.21 12.10 -21.20
N SER A 165 1.10 12.53 -20.31
CA SER A 165 0.68 13.26 -19.10
C SER A 165 0.07 14.61 -19.47
N ASN A 166 -0.65 15.22 -18.55
CA ASN A 166 -1.24 16.54 -18.80
C ASN A 166 -0.15 17.62 -18.91
N ASN A 167 -0.50 18.76 -19.49
CA ASN A 167 0.30 19.97 -19.31
C ASN A 167 -0.01 20.58 -17.94
N PHE A 168 1.00 21.17 -17.31
CA PHE A 168 0.89 21.73 -15.96
C PHE A 168 1.53 23.12 -15.92
N TYR A 169 0.92 24.05 -15.18
CA TYR A 169 1.54 25.34 -14.90
C TYR A 169 2.34 25.27 -13.59
N ASP A 170 3.62 25.63 -13.66
CA ASP A 170 4.52 25.77 -12.51
C ASP A 170 4.54 27.23 -12.05
N PRO A 171 3.87 27.58 -10.94
CA PRO A 171 3.77 28.96 -10.47
C PRO A 171 5.07 29.49 -9.85
N VAL A 172 6.02 28.61 -9.49
CA VAL A 172 7.31 29.03 -8.92
C VAL A 172 8.26 29.48 -10.02
N LYS A 173 8.18 28.83 -11.18
CA LYS A 173 9.04 29.12 -12.34
C LYS A 173 8.36 29.97 -13.41
N ASP A 174 7.05 30.16 -13.30
CA ASP A 174 6.21 30.86 -14.27
C ASP A 174 6.30 30.26 -15.68
N VAL A 175 6.19 28.93 -15.76
CA VAL A 175 6.25 28.20 -17.04
C VAL A 175 5.18 27.12 -17.12
N VAL A 176 4.80 26.76 -18.35
CA VAL A 176 4.02 25.55 -18.61
C VAL A 176 4.96 24.37 -18.89
N ILE A 177 4.86 23.34 -18.05
CA ILE A 177 5.51 22.06 -18.23
C ILE A 177 4.64 21.23 -19.18
N MET A 178 5.18 20.91 -20.35
CA MET A 178 4.52 20.07 -21.33
C MET A 178 4.46 18.61 -20.86
N GLY A 179 3.35 17.96 -21.18
CA GLY A 179 3.15 16.54 -20.93
C GLY A 179 4.19 15.68 -21.65
N GLU A 180 4.53 14.57 -21.02
CA GLU A 180 5.49 13.58 -21.53
C GLU A 180 4.80 12.23 -21.73
N ALA A 181 5.33 11.44 -22.67
CA ALA A 181 4.85 10.08 -22.89
C ALA A 181 5.20 9.18 -21.70
N PHE A 182 4.28 8.31 -21.31
CA PHE A 182 4.49 7.28 -20.30
C PHE A 182 3.63 6.05 -20.60
N ASN A 183 4.05 4.87 -20.16
CA ASN A 183 3.25 3.66 -20.27
C ASN A 183 2.38 3.48 -19.02
N GLN A 184 1.06 3.49 -19.23
CA GLN A 184 0.06 3.19 -18.21
C GLN A 184 -0.19 1.68 -18.12
N TYR A 185 -0.03 1.11 -16.93
CA TYR A 185 -0.33 -0.29 -16.64
C TYR A 185 -0.72 -0.48 -15.18
N THR A 186 -1.50 -1.53 -14.92
CA THR A 186 -1.89 -1.95 -13.58
C THR A 186 -0.84 -2.87 -12.97
N PHE A 187 -0.66 -2.76 -11.66
CA PHE A 187 0.14 -3.69 -10.86
C PHE A 187 -0.50 -3.93 -9.49
N GLY A 188 -0.08 -5.01 -8.85
CA GLY A 188 -0.60 -5.48 -7.58
C GLY A 188 0.50 -5.99 -6.67
N THR A 189 0.38 -5.71 -5.39
CA THR A 189 1.22 -6.31 -4.34
C THR A 189 0.35 -7.10 -3.39
N PHE A 190 0.74 -8.33 -3.10
CA PHE A 190 0.02 -9.22 -2.21
C PHE A 190 0.99 -9.84 -1.20
N ILE A 191 0.55 -9.97 0.05
CA ILE A 191 1.29 -10.70 1.08
C ILE A 191 0.39 -11.84 1.55
N VAL A 192 0.93 -13.04 1.51
CA VAL A 192 0.24 -14.25 1.97
C VAL A 192 0.97 -14.81 3.18
N VAL A 193 0.22 -15.01 4.27
CA VAL A 193 0.72 -15.59 5.53
C VAL A 193 -0.23 -16.69 5.96
N ASN A 194 0.32 -17.87 6.28
CA ASN A 194 -0.48 -19.06 6.63
C ASN A 194 -1.51 -19.43 5.55
N GLY A 195 -1.24 -19.07 4.30
CA GLY A 195 -2.07 -19.27 3.12
C GLY A 195 -3.24 -18.29 2.95
N SER A 196 -3.33 -17.28 3.80
CA SER A 196 -4.33 -16.22 3.70
C SER A 196 -3.68 -14.93 3.18
N ILE A 197 -4.36 -14.24 2.27
CA ILE A 197 -3.98 -12.91 1.80
C ILE A 197 -4.20 -11.95 2.96
N VAL A 198 -3.13 -11.39 3.50
CA VAL A 198 -3.16 -10.44 4.63
C VAL A 198 -2.89 -9.00 4.22
N LEU A 199 -2.43 -8.80 2.97
CA LEU A 199 -2.30 -7.50 2.34
C LEU A 199 -2.57 -7.62 0.85
N ALA A 200 -3.27 -6.62 0.32
CA ALA A 200 -3.57 -6.50 -1.09
C ALA A 200 -3.56 -5.01 -1.48
N ASN A 201 -2.54 -4.59 -2.24
CA ASN A 201 -2.41 -3.23 -2.75
C ASN A 201 -2.64 -3.24 -4.27
N TYR A 202 -3.64 -2.49 -4.72
CA TYR A 202 -3.96 -2.25 -6.13
C TYR A 202 -3.47 -0.86 -6.53
N ASN A 203 -2.76 -0.75 -7.66
CA ASN A 203 -2.39 0.54 -8.22
C ASN A 203 -2.23 0.50 -9.75
N THR A 204 -2.16 1.68 -10.35
CA THR A 204 -1.92 1.87 -11.78
C THR A 204 -0.90 2.98 -11.95
N THR A 205 0.02 2.81 -12.90
CA THR A 205 0.98 3.87 -13.23
C THR A 205 0.29 5.10 -13.82
N GLN A 206 0.75 6.26 -13.40
CA GLN A 206 0.25 7.55 -13.85
C GLN A 206 1.32 8.60 -13.56
N VAL A 207 1.75 9.30 -14.60
CA VAL A 207 2.70 10.39 -14.44
C VAL A 207 1.96 11.71 -14.22
N GLY A 208 2.38 12.47 -13.22
CA GLY A 208 1.85 13.82 -12.96
C GLY A 208 2.45 14.49 -11.73
N TYR A 209 1.86 15.63 -11.37
CA TYR A 209 2.19 16.41 -10.19
C TYR A 209 0.98 16.52 -9.27
N ARG A 210 1.23 16.81 -8.00
CA ARG A 210 0.15 17.25 -7.11
C ARG A 210 -0.30 18.65 -7.49
N LEU A 211 -1.60 18.88 -7.40
CA LEU A 211 -2.27 20.05 -7.96
C LEU A 211 -2.81 20.94 -6.85
N LYS A 212 -2.78 22.25 -7.10
CA LYS A 212 -3.37 23.24 -6.21
C LYS A 212 -4.89 23.09 -6.21
N MET A 213 -5.46 22.94 -5.02
CA MET A 213 -6.90 22.87 -4.80
C MET A 213 -7.38 24.16 -4.16
N ASN A 214 -8.57 24.62 -4.55
CA ASN A 214 -9.24 25.72 -3.86
C ASN A 214 -10.00 25.24 -2.60
N GLU A 215 -10.64 26.18 -1.90
CA GLU A 215 -11.40 25.91 -0.66
C GLU A 215 -12.59 24.93 -0.84
N LEU A 216 -13.03 24.71 -2.09
CA LEU A 216 -14.08 23.77 -2.46
C LEU A 216 -13.53 22.42 -2.94
N ASN A 217 -12.23 22.14 -2.72
CA ASN A 217 -11.52 20.97 -3.22
C ASN A 217 -11.53 20.82 -4.75
N LYS A 218 -11.70 21.91 -5.50
CA LYS A 218 -11.61 21.92 -6.96
C LYS A 218 -10.18 22.27 -7.39
N ILE A 219 -9.67 21.55 -8.39
CA ILE A 219 -8.36 21.80 -9.02
C ILE A 219 -8.37 23.19 -9.65
N GLU A 220 -7.42 24.03 -9.23
CA GLU A 220 -7.21 25.34 -9.83
C GLU A 220 -6.56 25.23 -11.21
N LYS A 221 -6.92 26.17 -12.09
CA LYS A 221 -6.51 26.19 -13.51
C LYS A 221 -5.82 27.51 -13.85
N TYR A 222 -4.83 27.42 -14.74
CA TYR A 222 -4.15 28.55 -15.36
C TYR A 222 -4.57 28.64 -16.83
N ALA A 223 -4.87 29.85 -17.29
CA ALA A 223 -5.18 30.12 -18.70
C ALA A 223 -3.87 30.31 -19.48
N TRP A 224 -3.61 29.40 -20.41
CA TRP A 224 -2.39 29.35 -21.20
C TRP A 224 -2.66 29.65 -22.67
N ASP A 225 -2.11 30.76 -23.16
CA ASP A 225 -1.98 31.05 -24.59
C ASP A 225 -0.79 30.26 -25.14
N HIS A 226 -1.09 29.18 -25.85
CA HIS A 226 -0.10 28.21 -26.32
C HIS A 226 0.49 28.53 -27.69
N ASP A 227 -0.15 29.42 -28.44
CA ASP A 227 0.13 29.71 -29.85
C ASP A 227 0.37 31.20 -30.11
N GLY A 228 0.24 32.06 -29.09
CA GLY A 228 0.47 33.50 -29.18
C GLY A 228 -0.53 34.20 -30.09
N ASN A 229 -1.64 33.52 -30.41
CA ASN A 229 -2.68 34.03 -31.28
C ASN A 229 -3.83 34.55 -30.40
N PRO A 230 -4.08 35.88 -30.37
CA PRO A 230 -5.13 36.44 -29.52
C PRO A 230 -6.56 36.03 -29.94
N GLU A 231 -6.74 35.44 -31.13
CA GLU A 231 -8.04 34.93 -31.59
C GLU A 231 -8.33 33.49 -31.12
N THR A 232 -7.33 32.73 -30.68
CA THR A 232 -7.55 31.38 -30.15
C THR A 232 -7.81 31.43 -28.64
N ALA A 233 -8.82 30.68 -28.20
CA ALA A 233 -9.15 30.61 -26.79
C ALA A 233 -8.01 29.93 -26.00
N PRO A 234 -7.57 30.49 -24.86
CA PRO A 234 -6.48 29.92 -24.08
C PRO A 234 -6.87 28.54 -23.54
N LYS A 235 -5.89 27.63 -23.50
CA LYS A 235 -6.06 26.31 -22.88
C LYS A 235 -6.02 26.44 -21.36
N SER A 236 -6.87 25.70 -20.67
CA SER A 236 -6.82 25.61 -19.21
C SER A 236 -5.93 24.45 -18.78
N VAL A 237 -4.80 24.75 -18.14
CA VAL A 237 -3.89 23.74 -17.57
C VAL A 237 -3.98 23.72 -16.05
N SER A 238 -3.73 22.58 -15.42
CA SER A 238 -3.78 22.49 -13.94
C SER A 238 -2.58 23.17 -13.30
N ILE A 239 -2.81 23.87 -12.18
CA ILE A 239 -1.74 24.52 -11.42
C ILE A 239 -1.09 23.50 -10.48
N ILE A 240 0.24 23.41 -10.51
CA ILE A 240 1.01 22.57 -9.59
C ILE A 240 0.88 23.12 -8.16
N ALA A 241 0.68 22.24 -7.18
CA ALA A 241 0.64 22.59 -5.76
C ALA A 241 1.98 23.22 -5.32
N PRO A 242 1.99 24.12 -4.32
CA PRO A 242 3.23 24.64 -3.77
C PRO A 242 4.19 23.52 -3.37
N TYR A 243 5.47 23.69 -3.68
CA TYR A 243 6.50 22.71 -3.39
C TYR A 243 7.78 23.40 -2.89
N ASN A 244 8.54 22.67 -2.09
CA ASN A 244 9.84 23.11 -1.58
C ASN A 244 10.95 22.39 -2.35
N GLY A 245 11.93 23.14 -2.86
CA GLY A 245 13.07 22.60 -3.61
C GLY A 245 13.21 23.21 -5.00
N GLN A 246 14.19 22.71 -5.77
CA GLN A 246 14.50 23.24 -7.09
C GLN A 246 13.45 22.89 -8.15
N ASN A 247 12.78 21.75 -8.01
CA ASN A 247 11.82 21.22 -8.97
C ASN A 247 10.62 20.59 -8.24
N PRO A 248 9.41 20.63 -8.82
CA PRO A 248 8.26 19.92 -8.27
C PRO A 248 8.49 18.42 -8.33
N THR A 249 8.02 17.70 -7.30
CA THR A 249 8.07 16.23 -7.26
C THR A 249 7.12 15.63 -8.29
N LYS A 250 7.68 14.81 -9.19
CA LYS A 250 6.93 14.01 -10.15
C LYS A 250 6.49 12.70 -9.50
N TYR A 251 5.19 12.41 -9.56
CA TYR A 251 4.61 11.16 -9.06
C TYR A 251 4.33 10.20 -10.21
N LEU A 252 4.39 8.90 -9.94
CA LEU A 252 4.43 7.85 -10.97
C LEU A 252 3.23 6.91 -10.91
N THR A 253 2.29 7.13 -9.99
CA THR A 253 1.09 6.29 -9.84
C THR A 253 -0.13 7.09 -9.45
N LYS A 254 -1.31 6.52 -9.71
CA LYS A 254 -2.59 7.11 -9.31
C LYS A 254 -2.70 7.25 -7.79
N ASN A 255 -2.25 6.25 -7.01
CA ASN A 255 -2.30 6.35 -5.55
C ASN A 255 -1.42 7.49 -5.01
N GLN A 256 -0.25 7.74 -5.60
CA GLN A 256 0.63 8.84 -5.20
C GLN A 256 0.07 10.23 -5.52
N LEU A 257 -0.66 10.35 -6.62
CA LEU A 257 -1.35 11.58 -6.99
C LEU A 257 -2.50 11.90 -6.03
N GLY A 258 -3.09 10.88 -5.41
CA GLY A 258 -4.16 11.06 -4.44
C GLY A 258 -5.30 11.90 -5.02
N TYR A 259 -5.71 12.94 -4.31
CA TYR A 259 -6.73 13.89 -4.78
C TYR A 259 -6.38 14.65 -6.07
N SER A 260 -5.10 14.69 -6.46
CA SER A 260 -4.67 15.31 -7.70
C SER A 260 -4.93 14.44 -8.93
N TYR A 261 -5.25 13.15 -8.75
CA TYR A 261 -5.77 12.33 -9.85
C TYR A 261 -7.16 12.82 -10.29
N GLY A 262 -7.96 13.34 -9.35
CA GLY A 262 -9.18 14.08 -9.62
C GLY A 262 -10.36 13.22 -10.05
N LEU A 263 -10.46 11.98 -9.55
CA LEU A 263 -11.61 11.12 -9.84
C LEU A 263 -12.84 11.51 -9.01
N LYS A 264 -12.61 12.08 -7.81
CA LYS A 264 -13.67 12.44 -6.88
C LYS A 264 -14.30 13.78 -7.23
N THR A 265 -15.62 13.90 -7.02
CA THR A 265 -16.34 15.17 -7.11
C THR A 265 -15.73 16.20 -6.13
N PRO A 266 -15.53 17.47 -6.53
CA PRO A 266 -16.03 18.13 -7.74
C PRO A 266 -15.14 18.03 -8.98
N ASN A 267 -13.99 17.34 -8.93
CA ASN A 267 -13.05 17.26 -10.05
C ASN A 267 -13.43 16.19 -11.07
N GLY A 268 -13.99 15.09 -10.57
CA GLY A 268 -14.48 13.98 -11.38
C GLY A 268 -15.91 13.59 -11.03
N SER A 269 -16.34 12.49 -11.61
CA SER A 269 -17.71 11.98 -11.52
C SER A 269 -17.92 10.94 -10.41
N SER A 270 -16.89 10.59 -9.64
CA SER A 270 -16.99 9.56 -8.61
C SER A 270 -17.19 10.12 -7.21
N GLY A 271 -17.81 9.34 -6.33
CA GLY A 271 -17.90 9.62 -4.90
C GLY A 271 -16.60 9.32 -4.13
N LEU A 272 -15.63 8.66 -4.76
CA LEU A 272 -14.36 8.27 -4.17
C LEU A 272 -13.19 8.65 -5.08
N GLU A 273 -12.02 8.90 -4.49
CA GLU A 273 -10.77 8.98 -5.22
C GLU A 273 -10.24 7.59 -5.60
N TYR A 274 -9.32 7.54 -6.56
CA TYR A 274 -8.76 6.26 -7.02
C TYR A 274 -8.14 5.43 -5.88
N PHE A 275 -7.37 6.06 -4.99
CA PHE A 275 -6.76 5.34 -3.86
C PHE A 275 -7.79 4.82 -2.85
N GLU A 276 -8.93 5.51 -2.69
CA GLU A 276 -10.03 5.06 -1.83
C GLU A 276 -10.72 3.82 -2.43
N HIS A 277 -10.89 3.80 -3.76
CA HIS A 277 -11.35 2.59 -4.45
C HIS A 277 -10.38 1.43 -4.27
N ALA A 278 -9.09 1.66 -4.52
CA ALA A 278 -8.05 0.64 -4.42
C ALA A 278 -7.95 0.05 -3.02
N ALA A 279 -8.00 0.90 -1.98
CA ALA A 279 -8.02 0.46 -0.58
C ALA A 279 -9.23 -0.42 -0.30
N ARG A 280 -10.44 0.00 -0.70
CA ARG A 280 -11.67 -0.76 -0.47
C ARG A 280 -11.67 -2.14 -1.15
N ILE A 281 -11.09 -2.24 -2.36
CA ILE A 281 -10.92 -3.51 -3.07
C ILE A 281 -9.94 -4.41 -2.31
N GLY A 282 -8.81 -3.87 -1.86
CA GLY A 282 -7.80 -4.60 -1.10
C GLY A 282 -8.32 -5.11 0.25
N GLU A 283 -9.00 -4.24 1.00
CA GLU A 283 -9.66 -4.57 2.27
C GLU A 283 -10.70 -5.68 2.09
N TYR A 284 -11.56 -5.56 1.07
CA TYR A 284 -12.54 -6.59 0.76
C TYR A 284 -11.88 -7.94 0.47
N LEU A 285 -10.80 -7.95 -0.32
CA LEU A 285 -10.06 -9.17 -0.63
C LEU A 285 -9.39 -9.77 0.61
N VAL A 286 -8.81 -8.97 1.49
CA VAL A 286 -8.22 -9.46 2.75
C VAL A 286 -9.28 -10.05 3.68
N GLU A 287 -10.45 -9.42 3.79
CA GLU A 287 -11.53 -9.90 4.63
C GLU A 287 -12.16 -11.19 4.07
N ASN A 288 -12.41 -11.24 2.76
CA ASN A 288 -13.22 -12.30 2.14
C ASN A 288 -12.39 -13.38 1.44
N GLN A 289 -11.08 -13.17 1.27
CA GLN A 289 -10.16 -14.05 0.54
C GLN A 289 -10.57 -14.32 -0.92
N THR A 290 -11.44 -13.48 -1.46
CA THR A 290 -11.97 -13.52 -2.83
C THR A 290 -12.52 -12.14 -3.22
N LEU A 291 -12.67 -11.87 -4.51
CA LEU A 291 -13.30 -10.66 -5.04
C LEU A 291 -14.68 -10.99 -5.63
N PRO A 292 -15.60 -10.01 -5.72
CA PRO A 292 -16.88 -10.21 -6.40
C PRO A 292 -16.70 -10.53 -7.88
N THR A 293 -17.78 -11.00 -8.52
CA THR A 293 -17.77 -11.23 -9.97
C THR A 293 -17.76 -9.89 -10.71
N LEU A 294 -17.10 -9.87 -11.87
CA LEU A 294 -17.06 -8.69 -12.73
C LEU A 294 -18.29 -8.63 -13.64
N ASN A 295 -18.82 -7.43 -13.84
CA ASN A 295 -19.78 -7.15 -14.89
C ASN A 295 -19.09 -7.02 -16.26
N ASN A 296 -19.87 -6.78 -17.32
CA ASN A 296 -19.35 -6.68 -18.70
C ASN A 296 -18.37 -5.50 -18.92
N ASP A 297 -18.40 -4.49 -18.06
CA ASP A 297 -17.49 -3.33 -18.09
C ASP A 297 -16.21 -3.57 -17.27
N GLY A 298 -16.05 -4.76 -16.69
CA GLY A 298 -14.90 -5.10 -15.86
C GLY A 298 -14.92 -4.45 -14.49
N LYS A 299 -16.11 -4.14 -13.95
CA LYS A 299 -16.32 -3.51 -12.65
C LYS A 299 -17.05 -4.45 -11.70
N PHE A 300 -17.04 -4.14 -10.41
CA PHE A 300 -17.88 -4.81 -9.42
C PHE A 300 -19.23 -4.12 -9.32
N ASP A 301 -20.33 -4.87 -9.45
CA ASP A 301 -21.67 -4.37 -9.12
C ASP A 301 -21.94 -4.47 -7.61
N ASP A 302 -21.37 -5.48 -6.96
CA ASP A 302 -21.67 -5.84 -5.57
C ASP A 302 -20.67 -5.25 -4.54
N LEU A 303 -19.72 -4.43 -4.97
CA LEU A 303 -18.79 -3.73 -4.07
C LEU A 303 -19.16 -2.25 -3.97
N ALA A 304 -19.94 -1.91 -2.94
CA ALA A 304 -20.51 -0.58 -2.77
C ALA A 304 -19.48 0.55 -2.95
N GLY A 305 -19.82 1.55 -3.75
CA GLY A 305 -19.00 2.74 -4.00
C GLY A 305 -17.80 2.53 -4.92
N VAL A 306 -17.41 1.29 -5.25
CA VAL A 306 -16.30 1.03 -6.17
C VAL A 306 -16.79 1.13 -7.62
N THR A 307 -16.30 2.14 -8.36
CA THR A 307 -16.78 2.46 -9.72
C THR A 307 -15.71 2.34 -10.81
N ILE A 308 -14.47 1.98 -10.44
CA ILE A 308 -13.35 1.81 -11.36
C ILE A 308 -13.33 0.41 -12.00
N THR A 309 -12.78 0.32 -13.20
CA THR A 309 -12.50 -0.97 -13.85
C THR A 309 -11.34 -1.67 -13.15
N VAL A 310 -11.50 -2.97 -12.89
CA VAL A 310 -10.62 -3.78 -12.03
C VAL A 310 -10.20 -5.10 -12.69
N SER A 311 -10.60 -5.37 -13.95
CA SER A 311 -10.32 -6.62 -14.66
C SER A 311 -8.85 -7.02 -14.61
N GLU A 312 -7.94 -6.06 -14.85
CA GLU A 312 -6.50 -6.31 -14.79
C GLU A 312 -6.06 -6.72 -13.38
N TYR A 313 -6.58 -6.06 -12.34
CA TYR A 313 -6.23 -6.40 -10.97
C TYR A 313 -6.69 -7.81 -10.57
N VAL A 314 -7.89 -8.22 -11.00
CA VAL A 314 -8.40 -9.59 -10.81
C VAL A 314 -7.50 -10.61 -11.52
N GLN A 315 -6.99 -10.29 -12.72
CA GLN A 315 -6.03 -11.15 -13.41
C GLN A 315 -4.71 -11.29 -12.65
N LEU A 316 -4.20 -10.21 -12.04
CA LEU A 316 -3.01 -10.26 -11.20
C LEU A 316 -3.22 -11.14 -9.96
N LEU A 317 -4.39 -11.03 -9.30
CA LEU A 317 -4.74 -11.87 -8.15
C LEU A 317 -4.69 -13.37 -8.49
N ASN A 318 -5.17 -13.75 -9.68
CA ASN A 318 -5.19 -15.14 -10.13
C ASN A 318 -3.79 -15.75 -10.36
N GLN A 319 -2.73 -14.94 -10.29
CA GLN A 319 -1.35 -15.41 -10.39
C GLN A 319 -0.77 -15.87 -9.04
N ILE A 320 -1.45 -15.60 -7.92
CA ILE A 320 -1.00 -16.11 -6.61
C ILE A 320 -1.16 -17.63 -6.59
N PRO A 321 -0.08 -18.41 -6.37
CA PRO A 321 -0.15 -19.87 -6.41
C PRO A 321 -0.93 -20.44 -5.21
N LEU A 322 -1.60 -21.58 -5.44
CA LEU A 322 -2.29 -22.36 -4.41
C LEU A 322 -1.34 -23.38 -3.76
N LYS A 323 -1.61 -23.73 -2.50
CA LYS A 323 -0.91 -24.79 -1.75
C LYS A 323 -1.30 -26.19 -2.23
#